data_AF-A0A448XHD4-F1
#
_entry.id   AF-A0A448XHD4-F1
#
_cell.length_a   1.000
_cell.length_b   1.000
_cell.length_c   1.000
_cell.angle_alpha   90.00
_cell.angle_beta   90.00
_cell.angle_gamma   90.00
#
_symmetry.space_group_name_H-M   'P 1'
#
loop_
_entity.id
_entity.type
_entity.pdbx_description
1 polymer ?
#
loop_
_entity_poly.entity_id
_entity_poly.type
_entity_poly.pdbx_seq_one_letter_code
_entity_poly.pdbx_strand_id
1 'polypeptide(L)'
;MDRVMIIRTLPYSYDEVIQILRIRAKIESIQASEEGLSRLATIATDNTLRYAVQLMTPASRLAKLSEKESVDIEQIDEVASLFLNAKQSAKLLAEHDSQYMK
;
A
#
# COMPACT_ATOMS: atom_id res chain seq x y z
N MET A 1 21.07 29.41 13.09
CA MET A 1 20.02 28.61 12.40
C MET A 1 18.93 29.53 11.84
N ASP A 2 19.23 30.81 11.59
CA ASP A 2 18.23 31.89 11.53
C ASP A 2 17.77 32.25 10.12
N ARG A 3 17.91 31.33 9.15
CA ARG A 3 17.53 31.54 7.75
C ARG A 3 16.79 30.36 7.11
N VAL A 4 16.10 29.53 7.91
CA VAL A 4 15.30 28.42 7.38
C VAL A 4 13.85 28.55 7.86
N MET A 5 12.93 28.69 6.91
CA MET A 5 11.50 28.62 7.17
C MET A 5 11.08 27.14 7.17
N ILE A 6 10.67 26.63 8.34
CA ILE A 6 10.21 25.25 8.49
C ILE A 6 8.69 25.23 8.28
N ILE A 7 8.25 24.55 7.22
CA ILE A 7 6.83 24.25 6.99
C ILE A 7 6.58 22.83 7.47
N ARG A 8 5.62 22.65 8.38
CA ARG A 8 5.24 21.34 8.91
C ARG A 8 4.18 20.70 8.01
N THR A 9 4.33 19.42 7.72
CA THR A 9 3.31 18.61 7.06
C THR A 9 2.48 17.86 8.11
N LEU A 10 1.18 17.75 7.88
CA LEU A 10 0.27 16.97 8.71
C LEU A 10 0.04 15.58 8.08
N PRO A 11 -0.28 14.55 8.88
CA PRO A 11 -0.67 13.25 8.34
C PRO A 11 -1.98 13.38 7.56
N TYR A 12 -2.10 12.62 6.48
CA TYR A 12 -3.32 12.56 5.70
C TYR A 12 -4.44 11.87 6.48
N SER A 13 -5.65 12.38 6.31
CA SER A 13 -6.89 11.74 6.73
C SER A 13 -7.25 10.55 5.83
N TYR A 14 -8.15 9.69 6.29
CA TYR A 14 -8.62 8.52 5.55
C TYR A 14 -9.21 8.89 4.18
N ASP A 15 -10.00 9.95 4.12
CA ASP A 15 -10.64 10.42 2.87
C ASP A 15 -9.60 10.96 1.88
N GLU A 16 -8.59 11.68 2.37
CA GLU A 16 -7.47 12.15 1.55
C GLU A 16 -6.65 10.97 1.00
N VAL A 17 -6.45 9.93 1.80
CA VAL A 17 -5.78 8.70 1.36
C VAL A 17 -6.54 8.03 0.22
N ILE A 18 -7.86 7.88 0.32
CA ILE A 18 -8.69 7.35 -0.77
C ILE A 18 -8.55 8.20 -2.03
N GLN A 19 -8.58 9.52 -1.88
CA GLN A 19 -8.45 10.43 -3.01
C GLN A 19 -7.08 10.31 -3.70
N ILE A 20 -5.99 10.22 -2.92
CA ILE A 20 -4.64 10.00 -3.44
C ILE A 20 -4.56 8.67 -4.19
N LEU A 21 -5.08 7.59 -3.62
CA LEU A 21 -5.11 6.27 -4.25
C LEU A 21 -5.91 6.28 -5.55
N ARG A 22 -7.05 6.97 -5.57
CA ARG A 22 -7.89 7.12 -6.77
C ARG A 22 -7.17 7.90 -7.88
N ILE A 23 -6.46 8.98 -7.54
CA ILE A 23 -5.63 9.71 -8.52
C ILE A 23 -4.52 8.80 -9.04
N ARG A 24 -3.87 8.03 -8.17
CA ARG A 24 -2.80 7.12 -8.57
C ARG A 24 -3.30 6.00 -9.48
N ALA A 25 -4.46 5.41 -9.18
CA ALA A 25 -5.12 4.41 -10.01
C ALA A 25 -5.36 4.93 -11.43
N LYS A 26 -5.85 6.18 -11.54
CA LYS A 26 -6.06 6.84 -12.84
C LYS A 26 -4.75 7.05 -13.62
N ILE A 27 -3.68 7.49 -12.94
CA ILE A 27 -2.37 7.71 -13.59
C ILE A 27 -1.79 6.40 -14.11
N GLU A 28 -1.89 5.32 -13.33
CA GLU A 28 -1.37 4.00 -13.70
C GLU A 28 -2.33 3.21 -14.62
N SER A 29 -3.49 3.79 -14.97
CA SER A 29 -4.55 3.15 -15.76
C SER A 29 -5.00 1.80 -15.17
N ILE A 30 -5.06 1.73 -13.83
CA ILE A 30 -5.54 0.57 -13.09
C ILE A 30 -7.02 0.79 -12.76
N GLN A 31 -7.87 -0.12 -13.21
CA GLN A 31 -9.27 -0.14 -12.76
C GLN A 31 -9.33 -0.79 -11.38
N ALA A 32 -9.79 -0.05 -10.38
CA ALA A 32 -10.01 -0.55 -9.03
C ALA A 32 -11.47 -0.29 -8.64
N SER A 33 -12.11 -1.28 -8.02
CA SER A 33 -13.47 -1.11 -7.49
C SER A 33 -13.45 -0.20 -6.26
N GLU A 34 -14.62 0.37 -5.93
CA GLU A 34 -14.75 1.25 -4.75
C GLU A 34 -14.43 0.49 -3.45
N GLU A 35 -14.84 -0.77 -3.40
CA GLU A 35 -14.50 -1.70 -2.32
C GLU A 35 -12.99 -1.95 -2.23
N GLY A 36 -12.30 -2.17 -3.35
CA GLY A 36 -10.84 -2.31 -3.39
C GLY A 36 -10.11 -1.06 -2.92
N LEU A 37 -10.57 0.14 -3.30
CA LEU A 37 -10.00 1.40 -2.82
C LEU A 37 -10.17 1.58 -1.30
N SER A 38 -11.32 1.19 -0.76
CA SER A 38 -11.57 1.23 0.69
C SER A 38 -10.63 0.30 1.47
N ARG A 39 -10.39 -0.90 0.92
CA ARG A 39 -9.46 -1.87 1.50
C ARG A 39 -8.02 -1.35 1.48
N LEU A 40 -7.58 -0.80 0.35
CA LEU A 40 -6.24 -0.18 0.24
C LEU A 40 -6.07 1.00 1.20
N ALA A 41 -7.11 1.81 1.41
CA ALA A 41 -7.07 2.92 2.37
C ALA A 41 -6.96 2.42 3.82
N THR A 42 -7.60 1.30 4.15
CA THR A 42 -7.47 0.65 5.46
C THR A 42 -6.02 0.16 5.67
N ILE A 43 -5.46 -0.54 4.67
CA ILE A 43 -4.06 -0.99 4.70
C ILE A 43 -3.07 0.17 4.80
N ALA A 44 -3.35 1.29 4.12
CA ALA A 44 -2.55 2.51 4.18
C ALA A 44 -2.54 3.14 5.58
N THR A 45 -3.70 3.09 6.27
CA THR A 45 -3.89 3.64 7.62
C THR A 45 -3.19 2.79 8.67
N ASP A 46 -3.29 1.46 8.56
CA ASP A 46 -2.61 0.53 9.46
C ASP A 46 -1.08 0.51 9.26
N ASN A 47 -0.64 0.78 8.02
CA ASN A 47 0.77 0.75 7.63
C ASN A 47 1.26 2.11 7.14
N THR A 48 1.54 2.21 5.84
CA THR A 48 2.02 3.45 5.21
C THR A 48 1.35 3.62 3.86
N LEU A 49 1.08 4.86 3.48
CA LEU A 49 0.53 5.19 2.16
C LEU A 49 1.43 4.66 1.01
N ARG A 50 2.75 4.66 1.22
CA ARG A 50 3.72 4.11 0.26
C ARG A 50 3.47 2.62 0.00
N TYR A 51 3.25 1.85 1.06
CA TYR A 51 3.01 0.41 0.94
C TYR A 51 1.70 0.14 0.17
N ALA A 52 0.62 0.87 0.48
CA ALA A 52 -0.64 0.73 -0.26
C ALA A 52 -0.50 1.04 -1.75
N VAL A 53 0.23 2.10 -2.12
CA VAL A 53 0.52 2.42 -3.53
C VAL A 53 1.35 1.31 -4.20
N GLN A 54 2.33 0.75 -3.50
CA GLN A 54 3.16 -0.34 -4.02
C GLN A 54 2.36 -1.63 -4.26
N LEU A 55 1.31 -1.90 -3.48
CA LEU A 55 0.44 -3.06 -3.66
C LEU A 55 -0.47 -2.94 -4.90
N MET A 56 -0.78 -1.72 -5.37
CA MET A 56 -1.66 -1.52 -6.52
C MET A 56 -1.12 -2.14 -7.81
N THR A 57 0.18 -2.02 -8.08
CA THR A 57 0.81 -2.58 -9.28
C THR A 57 0.74 -4.12 -9.35
N PRO A 58 1.19 -4.88 -8.32
CA PRO A 58 1.03 -6.32 -8.29
C PRO A 58 -0.43 -6.78 -8.22
N ALA A 59 -1.32 -6.05 -7.52
CA ALA A 59 -2.74 -6.37 -7.51
C ALA A 59 -3.38 -6.25 -8.90
N SER A 60 -2.99 -5.24 -9.69
CA SER A 60 -3.41 -5.11 -11.09
C SER A 60 -2.88 -6.26 -11.96
N ARG A 61 -1.66 -6.74 -11.71
CA ARG A 61 -1.11 -7.91 -12.43
C ARG A 61 -1.87 -9.17 -12.06
N LEU A 62 -2.20 -9.36 -10.79
CA LEU A 62 -2.97 -10.50 -10.30
C LEU A 62 -4.37 -10.50 -10.93
N ALA A 63 -5.06 -9.35 -10.93
CA ALA A 63 -6.36 -9.20 -11.59
C ALA A 63 -6.30 -9.62 -13.08
N LYS A 64 -5.27 -9.18 -13.81
CA LYS A 64 -5.03 -9.59 -15.21
C LYS A 64 -4.80 -11.10 -15.37
N LEU A 65 -4.13 -11.75 -14.42
CA LEU A 65 -3.96 -13.20 -14.43
C LEU A 65 -5.26 -13.94 -14.15
N SER A 66 -6.10 -13.39 -13.27
CA SER A 66 -7.42 -13.93 -12.93
C SER A 66 -8.52 -13.58 -13.93
N GLU A 67 -8.17 -13.04 -15.11
CA GLU A 67 -9.10 -12.56 -16.14
C GLU A 67 -10.10 -11.50 -15.63
N LYS A 68 -9.80 -10.83 -14.51
CA LYS A 68 -10.58 -9.72 -13.95
C LYS A 68 -10.03 -8.40 -14.46
N GLU A 69 -10.92 -7.53 -14.97
CA GLU A 69 -10.54 -6.20 -15.46
C GLU A 69 -10.34 -5.21 -14.30
N SER A 70 -11.01 -5.42 -13.17
CA SER A 70 -10.94 -4.60 -11.96
C SER A 70 -10.22 -5.30 -10.80
N VAL A 71 -9.47 -4.53 -10.01
CA VAL A 71 -8.90 -4.95 -8.74
C VAL A 71 -9.97 -4.89 -7.65
N ASP A 72 -10.28 -6.03 -7.04
CA ASP A 72 -11.19 -6.17 -5.89
C ASP A 72 -10.42 -6.50 -4.60
N ILE A 73 -11.16 -6.65 -3.49
CA ILE A 73 -10.64 -6.95 -2.15
C ILE A 73 -9.77 -8.22 -2.16
N GLU A 74 -10.19 -9.26 -2.88
CA GLU A 74 -9.51 -10.56 -2.93
C GLU A 74 -8.05 -10.43 -3.41
N GLN A 75 -7.83 -9.72 -4.52
CA GLN A 75 -6.49 -9.54 -5.08
C GLN A 75 -5.62 -8.69 -4.15
N ILE A 76 -6.22 -7.70 -3.49
CA ILE A 76 -5.50 -6.85 -2.53
C ILE A 76 -5.05 -7.65 -1.32
N ASP A 77 -5.92 -8.49 -0.76
CA ASP A 77 -5.60 -9.31 0.40
C ASP A 77 -4.57 -10.40 0.05
N GLU A 78 -4.68 -11.01 -1.13
CA GLU A 78 -3.71 -11.98 -1.61
C GLU A 78 -2.32 -11.34 -1.75
N VAL A 79 -2.23 -10.19 -2.43
CA VAL A 79 -0.96 -9.46 -2.58
C VAL A 79 -0.44 -8.97 -1.22
N ALA A 80 -1.30 -8.50 -0.32
CA ALA A 80 -0.89 -8.09 1.01
C ALA A 80 -0.32 -9.26 1.84
N SER A 81 -0.79 -10.49 1.60
CA SER A 81 -0.22 -11.68 2.23
C SER A 81 1.15 -12.08 1.65
N LEU A 82 1.37 -11.83 0.36
CA LEU A 82 2.61 -12.16 -0.35
C LEU A 82 3.72 -11.13 -0.09
N PHE A 83 3.37 -9.85 0.02
CA PHE A 83 4.34 -8.76 0.16
C PHE A 83 4.35 -8.23 1.58
N LEU A 84 5.41 -8.54 2.34
CA LEU A 84 5.58 -8.07 3.71
C LEU A 84 5.84 -6.56 3.76
N ASN A 85 5.27 -5.90 4.77
CA ASN A 85 5.60 -4.52 5.10
C ASN A 85 6.87 -4.46 5.98
N ALA A 86 7.49 -3.28 6.06
CA ALA A 86 8.75 -3.10 6.80
C ALA A 86 8.68 -3.53 8.28
N LYS A 87 7.54 -3.33 8.96
CA LYS A 87 7.35 -3.75 10.36
C LYS A 87 7.29 -5.28 10.47
N GLN A 88 6.56 -5.93 9.58
CA GLN A 88 6.47 -7.39 9.50
C GLN A 88 7.82 -8.01 9.17
N SER A 89 8.56 -7.44 8.21
CA SER A 89 9.91 -7.91 7.87
C SER A 89 10.87 -7.78 9.05
N ALA A 90 10.82 -6.66 9.80
CA ALA A 90 11.64 -6.49 10.99
C ALA A 90 11.28 -7.50 12.10
N LYS A 91 9.99 -7.81 12.28
CA LYS A 91 9.54 -8.83 13.23
C LYS A 91 10.03 -10.23 12.84
N LEU A 92 9.91 -10.59 11.57
CA LEU A 92 10.40 -11.86 11.05
C LEU A 92 11.92 -12.00 11.24
N LEU A 93 12.67 -10.92 10.99
CA LEU A 93 14.12 -10.90 11.22
C LEU A 93 14.47 -11.13 12.70
N ALA A 94 13.75 -10.48 13.61
CA ALA A 94 13.96 -10.66 15.04
C ALA A 94 13.58 -12.07 15.54
N GLU A 95 12.56 -12.70 14.95
CA GLU A 95 12.15 -14.07 15.30
C GLU A 95 13.12 -15.13 14.76
N HIS A 96 13.81 -14.84 13.65
CA HIS A 96 14.73 -15.75 12.97
C HIS A 96 16.20 -15.29 13.06
N ASP A 97 16.59 -14.58 14.12
CA ASP A 97 17.92 -13.97 14.30
C ASP A 97 19.09 -14.98 14.17
N SER A 98 18.84 -16.27 14.43
CA SER A 98 19.81 -17.36 14.28
C SER A 98 20.08 -17.80 12.83
N GLN A 99 19.21 -17.42 11.88
CA GLN A 99 19.31 -17.79 10.46
C GLN A 99 19.98 -16.70 9.61
N TYR A 100 20.18 -15.50 10.17
CA TYR A 100 20.78 -14.37 9.46
C TYR A 100 22.19 -14.08 9.96
N MET A 101 23.11 -13.81 9.03
CA MET A 101 24.48 -13.42 9.37
C MET A 101 24.50 -11.98 9.92
N LYS A 102 25.30 -11.77 10.96
CA LYS A 102 25.57 -10.45 11.54
C LYS A 102 26.56 -9.64 10.72
#